data_AF-A0A443YLI9-F1
#
_entry.id   AF-A0A443YLI9-F1
#
_cell.length_a   1.000
_cell.length_b   1.000
_cell.length_c   1.000
_cell.angle_alpha   90.00
_cell.angle_beta   90.00
_cell.angle_gamma   90.00
#
_symmetry.space_group_name_H-M   'P 1'
#
loop_
_entity.id
_entity.type
_entity.pdbx_description
1 polymer ?
#
loop_
_entity_poly.entity_id
_entity_poly.type
_entity_poly.pdbx_seq_one_letter_code
_entity_poly.pdbx_strand_id
1 'polypeptide(L)'
;MKLIKTENSELEVRALNAGTAKEITEEDQTRFLQVVSTDLAPWQVEQVVTPSAVHARQEALLAVHWHPEFVPMEHIRKRVDAMFPNRTDELLIPTQHNELLSWGDYSGVEVDCFSSGFNRKVQLLLHFANDRVKDAGVLKSMLAHTFKYRSGQLFEFMDTITKPVEGRIDRAAKATGADSDLIEFVRINVSKIQQLLDENWSDIPRQSVKNKLLRNWFDTMRADLGDNTVDRIQAYLKEVKQLVKQGFNLSFFYRASEVIEEVRSLGGCIVIPHPEQFWPILLRNYDVDGIEVWNPQSQEYTEFLISVVNEQNARRDSRRDMLVFMGDDCHMGEKTKPADQQDEAKAAREIGLQPAWDDLSVRKQLIVNNISRRTIIKEYTDRLAG
;
A
#
# COMPACT_ATOMS: atom_id res chain seq x y z
N MET A 1 -5.87 49.34 -6.66
CA MET A 1 -4.89 48.50 -7.36
C MET A 1 -5.67 47.34 -7.97
N LYS A 2 -5.95 47.37 -9.29
CA LYS A 2 -6.66 46.27 -9.97
C LYS A 2 -5.66 45.13 -10.12
N LEU A 3 -5.88 44.02 -9.42
CA LEU A 3 -5.16 42.77 -9.68
C LEU A 3 -5.45 42.36 -11.13
N ILE A 4 -4.40 42.35 -11.94
CA ILE A 4 -4.45 41.80 -13.29
C ILE A 4 -4.62 40.29 -13.10
N LYS A 5 -5.84 39.78 -13.34
CA LYS A 5 -6.05 38.35 -13.58
C LYS A 5 -5.24 38.01 -14.83
N THR A 6 -4.20 37.20 -14.66
CA THR A 6 -3.39 36.70 -15.78
C THR A 6 -4.26 35.81 -16.66
N GLU A 7 -4.00 35.78 -17.97
CA GLU A 7 -4.75 34.96 -18.96
C GLU A 7 -4.83 33.49 -18.55
N ASN A 8 -3.81 32.96 -17.87
CA ASN A 8 -3.83 31.61 -17.28
C ASN A 8 -4.97 31.40 -16.26
N SER A 9 -5.29 32.40 -15.44
CA SER A 9 -6.39 32.30 -14.46
C SER A 9 -7.77 32.32 -15.13
N GLU A 10 -7.92 32.99 -16.27
CA GLU A 10 -9.18 33.00 -17.02
C GLU A 10 -9.39 31.71 -17.81
N LEU A 11 -8.32 31.12 -18.34
CA LEU A 11 -8.34 29.80 -18.97
C LEU A 11 -8.66 28.70 -17.95
N GLU A 12 -8.05 28.74 -16.77
CA GLU A 12 -8.32 27.79 -15.68
C GLU A 12 -9.79 27.88 -15.20
N VAL A 13 -10.31 29.09 -14.99
CA VAL A 13 -11.73 29.30 -14.62
C VAL A 13 -12.67 28.81 -15.72
N ARG A 14 -12.36 29.01 -17.00
CA ARG A 14 -13.17 28.48 -18.11
C ARG A 14 -13.15 26.95 -18.19
N ALA A 15 -11.99 26.33 -17.96
CA ALA A 15 -11.83 24.88 -17.96
C ALA A 15 -12.57 24.22 -16.78
N LEU A 16 -12.48 24.80 -15.57
CA LEU A 16 -13.26 24.34 -14.42
C LEU A 16 -14.77 24.48 -14.68
N ASN A 17 -15.23 25.59 -15.27
CA ASN A 17 -16.64 25.79 -15.59
C ASN A 17 -17.20 24.75 -16.59
N ALA A 18 -16.40 24.24 -17.53
CA ALA A 18 -16.85 23.21 -18.48
C ALA A 18 -17.19 21.87 -17.79
N GLY A 19 -16.50 21.52 -16.69
CA GLY A 19 -16.78 20.31 -15.91
C GLY A 19 -17.78 20.49 -14.76
N THR A 20 -18.53 21.60 -14.72
CA THR A 20 -19.58 21.84 -13.71
C THR A 20 -20.97 21.32 -14.10
N ALA A 21 -21.11 20.69 -15.27
CA ALA A 21 -22.35 20.00 -15.63
C ALA A 21 -22.65 18.93 -14.57
N LYS A 22 -23.78 19.07 -13.86
CA LYS A 22 -24.16 18.17 -12.76
C LYS A 22 -24.62 16.80 -13.24
N GLU A 23 -25.12 16.71 -14.47
CA GLU A 23 -25.55 15.47 -15.08
C GLU A 23 -24.34 14.60 -15.46
N ILE A 24 -24.50 13.29 -15.27
CA ILE A 24 -23.53 12.28 -15.72
C ILE A 24 -23.63 12.18 -17.24
N THR A 25 -22.50 12.35 -17.91
CA THR A 25 -22.39 12.20 -19.37
C THR A 25 -21.91 10.79 -19.74
N GLU A 26 -22.01 10.41 -21.02
CA GLU A 26 -21.40 9.16 -21.54
C GLU A 26 -19.88 9.13 -21.37
N GLU A 27 -19.24 10.31 -21.43
CA GLU A 27 -17.81 10.44 -21.18
C GLU A 27 -17.47 10.15 -19.71
N ASP A 28 -18.29 10.64 -18.77
CA ASP A 28 -18.14 10.34 -17.34
C ASP A 28 -18.26 8.83 -17.08
N GLN A 29 -19.21 8.14 -17.71
CA GLN A 29 -19.35 6.68 -17.62
C GLN A 29 -18.12 5.95 -18.17
N THR A 30 -17.65 6.34 -19.35
CA THR A 30 -16.47 5.74 -19.98
C THR A 30 -15.24 5.90 -19.10
N ARG A 31 -15.02 7.11 -18.58
CA ARG A 31 -13.92 7.42 -17.65
C ARG A 31 -14.03 6.61 -16.37
N PHE A 32 -15.23 6.47 -15.81
CA PHE A 32 -15.45 5.70 -14.59
C PHE A 32 -15.06 4.24 -14.77
N LEU A 33 -15.57 3.61 -15.83
CA LEU A 33 -15.30 2.21 -16.16
C LEU A 33 -13.80 1.97 -16.40
N GLN A 34 -13.11 2.91 -17.07
CA GLN A 34 -11.66 2.84 -17.24
C GLN A 34 -10.91 2.90 -15.90
N VAL A 35 -11.31 3.79 -15.00
CA VAL A 35 -10.62 3.99 -13.72
C VAL A 35 -10.85 2.83 -12.74
N VAL A 36 -12.04 2.20 -12.77
CA VAL A 36 -12.35 1.05 -11.90
C VAL A 36 -11.98 -0.30 -12.50
N SER A 37 -11.62 -0.34 -13.79
CA SER A 37 -11.21 -1.57 -14.45
C SER A 37 -9.97 -2.17 -13.80
N THR A 38 -9.98 -3.49 -13.71
CA THR A 38 -8.83 -4.30 -13.27
C THR A 38 -8.24 -5.12 -14.41
N ASP A 39 -8.82 -4.99 -15.61
CA ASP A 39 -8.35 -5.67 -16.81
C ASP A 39 -7.08 -4.99 -17.32
N LEU A 40 -6.08 -5.79 -17.65
CA LEU A 40 -4.83 -5.30 -18.20
C LEU A 40 -4.89 -5.27 -19.72
N ALA A 41 -4.65 -4.09 -20.30
CA ALA A 41 -4.39 -3.96 -21.73
C ALA A 41 -3.12 -4.74 -22.12
N PRO A 42 -2.97 -5.18 -23.39
CA PRO A 42 -1.82 -5.95 -23.83
C PRO A 42 -0.46 -5.32 -23.50
N TRP A 43 -0.34 -4.00 -23.64
CA TRP A 43 0.88 -3.26 -23.31
C TRP A 43 1.18 -3.25 -21.79
N GLN A 44 0.15 -3.27 -20.94
CA GLN A 44 0.32 -3.37 -19.48
C GLN A 44 0.82 -4.76 -19.11
N VAL A 45 0.30 -5.81 -19.75
CA VAL A 45 0.78 -7.18 -19.57
C VAL A 45 2.25 -7.29 -19.96
N GLU A 46 2.61 -6.79 -21.15
CA GLU A 46 4.01 -6.76 -21.64
C GLU A 46 4.94 -6.05 -20.65
N GLN A 47 4.54 -4.89 -20.16
CA GLN A 47 5.30 -4.11 -19.19
C GLN A 47 5.46 -4.82 -17.83
N VAL A 48 4.41 -5.49 -17.35
CA VAL A 48 4.47 -6.28 -16.12
C VAL A 48 5.42 -7.47 -16.26
N VAL A 49 5.32 -8.23 -17.35
CA VAL A 49 6.13 -9.46 -17.50
C VAL A 49 7.58 -9.18 -17.90
N THR A 50 7.89 -7.98 -18.38
CA THR A 50 9.23 -7.58 -18.82
C THR A 50 9.90 -6.72 -17.74
N PRO A 51 10.83 -7.27 -16.93
CA PRO A 51 11.56 -6.49 -15.94
C PRO A 51 12.53 -5.51 -16.62
N SER A 52 12.78 -4.37 -15.96
CA SER A 52 13.75 -3.37 -16.43
C SER A 52 15.20 -3.83 -16.30
N ALA A 53 15.46 -4.79 -15.42
CA ALA A 53 16.77 -5.36 -15.17
C ALA A 53 16.68 -6.87 -14.87
N VAL A 54 17.73 -7.61 -15.23
CA VAL A 54 17.87 -9.04 -14.95
C VAL A 54 19.03 -9.24 -13.98
N HIS A 55 18.78 -9.97 -12.90
CA HIS A 55 19.70 -10.20 -11.78
C HIS A 55 20.11 -11.67 -11.73
N ALA A 56 20.74 -12.15 -12.81
CA ALA A 56 21.11 -13.55 -13.00
C ALA A 56 22.10 -14.13 -11.95
N ARG A 57 22.71 -13.28 -11.11
CA ARG A 57 23.64 -13.69 -10.03
C ARG A 57 22.95 -13.84 -8.68
N GLN A 58 21.69 -13.42 -8.55
CA GLN A 58 20.95 -13.53 -7.29
C GLN A 58 20.27 -14.90 -7.22
N GLU A 59 20.90 -15.82 -6.50
CA GLU A 59 20.44 -17.21 -6.39
C GLU A 59 19.38 -17.43 -5.30
N ALA A 60 19.33 -16.55 -4.29
CA ALA A 60 18.38 -16.66 -3.18
C ALA A 60 17.41 -15.48 -3.19
N LEU A 61 16.11 -15.77 -3.29
CA LEU A 61 15.03 -14.78 -3.27
C LEU A 61 14.28 -14.81 -1.95
N LEU A 62 14.16 -13.66 -1.31
CA LEU A 62 13.39 -13.48 -0.10
C LEU A 62 12.48 -12.27 -0.30
N ALA A 63 11.16 -12.44 -0.20
CA ALA A 63 10.21 -11.33 -0.23
C ALA A 63 8.98 -11.71 0.59
N VAL A 64 8.84 -11.15 1.77
CA VAL A 64 7.69 -11.42 2.66
C VAL A 64 6.76 -10.22 2.80
N HIS A 65 6.99 -9.17 1.99
CA HIS A 65 6.15 -7.98 1.97
C HIS A 65 6.10 -7.37 0.58
N TRP A 66 5.02 -7.69 -0.13
CA TRP A 66 4.72 -7.13 -1.45
C TRP A 66 3.23 -7.30 -1.77
N HIS A 67 2.74 -6.45 -2.67
CA HIS A 67 1.33 -6.26 -2.97
C HIS A 67 1.05 -6.58 -4.44
N PRO A 68 0.34 -7.69 -4.73
CA PRO A 68 -0.12 -7.99 -6.08
C PRO A 68 -1.07 -6.92 -6.64
N GLU A 69 -1.82 -6.26 -5.76
CA GLU A 69 -2.95 -5.40 -6.13
C GLU A 69 -3.87 -6.14 -7.11
N PHE A 70 -4.15 -5.58 -8.29
CA PHE A 70 -5.01 -6.21 -9.29
C PHE A 70 -4.25 -7.02 -10.34
N VAL A 71 -2.91 -7.09 -10.25
CA VAL A 71 -2.10 -7.78 -11.25
C VAL A 71 -2.20 -9.29 -11.06
N PRO A 72 -2.57 -10.06 -12.09
CA PRO A 72 -2.66 -11.51 -12.01
C PRO A 72 -1.33 -12.16 -11.58
N MET A 73 -1.39 -13.07 -10.59
CA MET A 73 -0.21 -13.77 -10.05
C MET A 73 0.64 -14.47 -11.12
N GLU A 74 0.02 -14.96 -12.19
CA GLU A 74 0.71 -15.59 -13.32
C GLU A 74 1.64 -14.63 -14.08
N HIS A 75 1.29 -13.35 -14.22
CA HIS A 75 2.14 -12.35 -14.83
C HIS A 75 3.29 -11.97 -13.89
N ILE A 76 2.99 -11.89 -12.59
CA ILE A 76 3.99 -11.63 -11.55
C ILE A 76 5.04 -12.75 -11.53
N ARG A 77 4.62 -14.03 -11.62
CA ARG A 77 5.53 -15.18 -11.76
C ARG A 77 6.45 -15.05 -12.96
N LYS A 78 5.90 -14.76 -14.15
CA LYS A 78 6.70 -14.53 -15.36
C LYS A 78 7.74 -13.43 -15.18
N ARG A 79 7.39 -12.33 -14.49
CA ARG A 79 8.33 -11.25 -14.17
C ARG A 79 9.46 -11.73 -13.27
N VAL A 80 9.13 -12.41 -12.17
CA VAL A 80 10.11 -12.95 -11.21
C VAL A 80 11.04 -13.95 -11.91
N ASP A 81 10.49 -14.83 -12.76
CA ASP A 81 11.26 -15.78 -13.56
C ASP A 81 12.23 -15.09 -14.52
N ALA A 82 11.75 -14.06 -15.24
CA ALA A 82 12.59 -13.28 -16.15
C ALA A 82 13.68 -12.49 -15.42
N MET A 83 13.36 -11.98 -14.22
CA MET A 83 14.27 -11.15 -13.44
C MET A 83 15.37 -11.98 -12.75
N PHE A 84 15.05 -13.21 -12.30
CA PHE A 84 15.97 -14.06 -11.54
C PHE A 84 16.05 -15.48 -12.15
N PRO A 85 16.68 -15.63 -13.33
CA PRO A 85 16.65 -16.88 -14.09
C PRO A 85 17.41 -18.05 -13.43
N ASN A 86 18.36 -17.76 -12.54
CA ASN A 86 19.24 -18.76 -11.92
C ASN A 86 18.98 -18.95 -10.42
N ARG A 87 17.80 -18.56 -9.93
CA ARG A 87 17.46 -18.74 -8.51
C ARG A 87 17.37 -20.22 -8.14
N THR A 88 17.83 -20.56 -6.95
CA THR A 88 17.83 -21.92 -6.40
C THR A 88 17.13 -21.99 -5.04
N ASP A 89 17.11 -20.89 -4.29
CA ASP A 89 16.39 -20.77 -3.03
C ASP A 89 15.33 -19.66 -3.15
N GLU A 90 14.09 -19.91 -2.74
CA GLU A 90 13.06 -18.87 -2.70
C GLU A 90 12.14 -18.97 -1.47
N LEU A 91 11.78 -17.81 -0.93
CA LEU A 91 10.66 -17.63 -0.03
C LEU A 91 9.97 -16.32 -0.40
N LEU A 92 8.85 -16.45 -1.10
CA LEU A 92 8.03 -15.34 -1.56
C LEU A 92 6.63 -15.49 -0.95
N ILE A 93 6.19 -14.48 -0.19
CA ILE A 93 4.88 -14.48 0.47
C ILE A 93 4.20 -13.12 0.18
N PRO A 94 3.09 -13.09 -0.57
CA PRO A 94 2.36 -11.86 -0.85
C PRO A 94 1.60 -11.41 0.40
N THR A 95 1.46 -10.10 0.58
CA THR A 95 0.81 -9.51 1.75
C THR A 95 -0.12 -8.38 1.32
N GLN A 96 -1.30 -8.70 0.80
CA GLN A 96 -2.28 -7.68 0.43
C GLN A 96 -3.02 -7.17 1.67
N HIS A 97 -3.36 -5.88 1.70
CA HIS A 97 -4.09 -5.29 2.82
C HIS A 97 -5.41 -6.01 3.13
N ASN A 98 -5.45 -6.71 4.28
CA ASN A 98 -6.59 -7.44 4.84
C ASN A 98 -7.18 -8.51 3.91
N GLU A 99 -6.36 -9.02 2.99
CA GLU A 99 -6.74 -10.08 2.06
C GLU A 99 -5.64 -11.14 2.06
N LEU A 100 -6.05 -12.38 2.35
CA LEU A 100 -5.14 -13.50 2.39
C LEU A 100 -4.88 -13.99 0.96
N LEU A 101 -3.62 -13.91 0.53
CA LEU A 101 -3.18 -14.36 -0.80
C LEU A 101 -2.09 -15.40 -0.67
N SER A 102 -1.99 -16.27 -1.67
CA SER A 102 -1.05 -17.39 -1.65
C SER A 102 -0.03 -17.32 -2.77
N TRP A 103 1.19 -17.75 -2.47
CA TRP A 103 2.27 -18.00 -3.42
C TRP A 103 2.97 -19.30 -3.06
N GLY A 104 2.95 -20.27 -3.99
CA GLY A 104 3.45 -21.61 -3.71
C GLY A 104 2.75 -22.20 -2.50
N ASP A 105 3.53 -22.62 -1.50
CA ASP A 105 3.07 -23.30 -0.29
C ASP A 105 2.69 -22.35 0.87
N TYR A 106 2.85 -21.04 0.67
CA TYR A 106 2.65 -20.05 1.73
C TYR A 106 1.57 -19.03 1.38
N SER A 107 0.89 -18.57 2.42
CA SER A 107 -0.08 -17.49 2.36
C SER A 107 0.33 -16.34 3.27
N GLY A 108 0.02 -15.12 2.84
CA GLY A 108 0.29 -13.93 3.61
C GLY A 108 -0.80 -12.87 3.50
N VAL A 109 -0.79 -11.97 4.48
CA VAL A 109 -1.69 -10.81 4.55
C VAL A 109 -1.00 -9.71 5.34
N GLU A 110 -1.21 -8.45 4.93
CA GLU A 110 -0.89 -7.31 5.76
C GLU A 110 -2.17 -6.81 6.43
N VAL A 111 -2.23 -6.85 7.75
CA VAL A 111 -3.43 -6.48 8.52
C VAL A 111 -3.25 -5.15 9.22
N ASP A 112 -4.27 -4.30 9.16
CA ASP A 112 -4.34 -3.08 9.98
C ASP A 112 -4.86 -3.41 11.38
N CYS A 113 -4.12 -2.97 12.40
CA CYS A 113 -4.43 -3.24 13.81
C CYS A 113 -4.45 -1.94 14.61
N PHE A 114 -5.08 -1.99 15.79
CA PHE A 114 -4.95 -0.96 16.80
C PHE A 114 -3.86 -1.31 17.82
N SER A 115 -2.92 -0.39 18.04
CA SER A 115 -1.96 -0.49 19.15
C SER A 115 -2.42 0.37 20.32
N SER A 116 -3.00 -0.26 21.34
CA SER A 116 -3.55 0.42 22.52
C SER A 116 -2.51 1.25 23.29
N GLY A 117 -1.24 0.83 23.29
CA GLY A 117 -0.17 1.51 24.03
C GLY A 117 0.22 2.87 23.45
N PHE A 118 -0.03 3.08 22.17
CA PHE A 118 0.31 4.32 21.47
C PHE A 118 -0.88 5.03 20.87
N ASN A 119 -2.07 4.49 21.13
CA ASN A 119 -3.34 4.97 20.63
C ASN A 119 -3.30 5.29 19.12
N ARG A 120 -2.79 4.35 18.32
CA ARG A 120 -2.64 4.53 16.87
C ARG A 120 -2.86 3.24 16.09
N LYS A 121 -3.18 3.40 14.81
CA LYS A 121 -3.14 2.30 13.82
C LYS A 121 -1.69 1.83 13.64
N VAL A 122 -1.49 0.53 13.61
CA VAL A 122 -0.25 -0.14 13.21
C VAL A 122 -0.57 -1.21 12.17
N GLN A 123 0.45 -1.82 11.57
CA GLN A 123 0.29 -2.91 10.63
C GLN A 123 1.16 -4.10 11.05
N LEU A 124 0.69 -5.30 10.72
CA LEU A 124 1.43 -6.54 10.92
C LEU A 124 1.36 -7.35 9.62
N LEU A 125 2.45 -8.02 9.27
CA LEU A 125 2.46 -9.05 8.24
C LEU A 125 2.25 -10.40 8.92
N LEU A 126 1.27 -11.15 8.43
CA LEU A 126 0.93 -12.47 8.93
C LEU A 126 1.23 -13.49 7.85
N HIS A 127 2.00 -14.53 8.18
CA HIS A 127 2.44 -15.54 7.23
C HIS A 127 2.12 -16.95 7.74
N PHE A 128 1.71 -17.81 6.83
CA PHE A 128 1.24 -19.16 7.16
C PHE A 128 1.64 -20.16 6.07
N ALA A 129 1.86 -21.41 6.46
CA ALA A 129 1.69 -22.52 5.53
C ALA A 129 0.21 -22.59 5.08
N ASN A 130 -0.03 -22.88 3.81
CA ASN A 130 -1.37 -22.80 3.21
C ASN A 130 -2.42 -23.66 3.91
N ASP A 131 -2.03 -24.82 4.42
CA ASP A 131 -2.91 -25.76 5.11
C ASP A 131 -3.45 -25.21 6.43
N ARG A 132 -2.65 -24.43 7.17
CA ARG A 132 -3.02 -23.81 8.46
C ARG A 132 -4.18 -22.82 8.36
N VAL A 133 -4.40 -22.24 7.18
CA VAL A 133 -5.38 -21.15 6.97
C VAL A 133 -6.62 -21.57 6.17
N LYS A 134 -6.72 -22.84 5.75
CA LYS A 134 -7.89 -23.35 5.02
C LYS A 134 -9.18 -23.14 5.80
N ASP A 135 -9.16 -23.47 7.10
CA ASP A 135 -10.34 -23.42 7.98
C ASP A 135 -10.23 -22.33 9.08
N ALA A 136 -9.37 -21.33 8.88
CA ALA A 136 -9.15 -20.22 9.82
C ALA A 136 -10.33 -19.21 9.81
N GLY A 137 -11.50 -19.63 10.28
CA GLY A 137 -12.74 -18.85 10.23
C GLY A 137 -12.68 -17.55 11.02
N VAL A 138 -12.02 -17.56 12.20
CA VAL A 138 -11.87 -16.37 13.05
C VAL A 138 -10.96 -15.35 12.35
N LEU A 139 -9.74 -15.72 11.96
CA LEU A 139 -8.85 -14.87 11.16
C LEU A 139 -9.55 -14.29 9.92
N LYS A 140 -10.20 -15.12 9.10
CA LYS A 140 -10.91 -14.64 7.90
C LYS A 140 -12.00 -13.62 8.22
N SER A 141 -12.73 -13.82 9.31
CA SER A 141 -13.72 -12.85 9.80
C SER A 141 -13.07 -11.54 10.27
N MET A 142 -11.93 -11.62 10.98
CA MET A 142 -11.18 -10.44 11.40
C MET A 142 -10.70 -9.62 10.20
N LEU A 143 -10.11 -10.28 9.20
CA LEU A 143 -9.66 -9.66 7.96
C LEU A 143 -10.82 -9.02 7.19
N ALA A 144 -11.95 -9.72 7.03
CA ALA A 144 -13.14 -9.20 6.35
C ALA A 144 -13.73 -7.97 7.06
N HIS A 145 -13.75 -7.97 8.39
CA HIS A 145 -14.19 -6.82 9.19
C HIS A 145 -13.29 -5.61 8.94
N THR A 146 -11.98 -5.77 9.06
CA THR A 146 -11.01 -4.70 8.84
C THR A 146 -11.04 -4.18 7.40
N PHE A 147 -11.16 -5.09 6.42
CA PHE A 147 -11.30 -4.74 5.01
C PHE A 147 -12.54 -3.86 4.79
N LYS A 148 -13.72 -4.29 5.29
CA LYS A 148 -14.97 -3.53 5.17
C LYS A 148 -14.86 -2.15 5.81
N TYR A 149 -14.26 -2.07 7.00
CA TYR A 149 -14.06 -0.80 7.68
C TYR A 149 -13.15 0.14 6.89
N ARG A 150 -12.03 -0.39 6.36
CA ARG A 150 -11.10 0.37 5.51
C ARG A 150 -11.73 0.85 4.20
N SER A 151 -12.56 0.03 3.55
CA SER A 151 -13.32 0.43 2.36
C SER A 151 -14.32 1.55 2.68
N GLY A 152 -14.87 1.59 3.90
CA GLY A 152 -15.71 2.67 4.40
C GLY A 152 -15.06 4.07 4.34
N GLN A 153 -13.73 4.14 4.41
CA GLN A 153 -13.00 5.40 4.36
C GLN A 153 -13.19 6.18 3.06
N LEU A 154 -13.33 5.49 1.91
CA LEU A 154 -13.61 6.17 0.64
C LEU A 154 -14.97 6.87 0.70
N PHE A 155 -15.98 6.21 1.26
CA PHE A 155 -17.32 6.80 1.39
C PHE A 155 -17.33 7.98 2.35
N GLU A 156 -16.67 7.90 3.50
CA GLU A 156 -16.54 9.07 4.39
C GLU A 156 -15.78 10.22 3.72
N PHE A 157 -14.78 9.88 2.88
CA PHE A 157 -14.04 10.86 2.11
C PHE A 157 -14.91 11.56 1.06
N MET A 158 -15.70 10.80 0.29
CA MET A 158 -16.65 11.37 -0.67
C MET A 158 -17.75 12.17 0.04
N ASP A 159 -18.36 11.62 1.09
CA ASP A 159 -19.41 12.31 1.86
C ASP A 159 -18.89 13.61 2.49
N THR A 160 -17.64 13.67 2.96
CA THR A 160 -17.06 14.91 3.47
C THR A 160 -17.03 16.02 2.41
N ILE A 161 -16.97 15.65 1.12
CA ILE A 161 -16.96 16.57 -0.02
C ILE A 161 -18.39 16.88 -0.50
N THR A 162 -19.23 15.86 -0.68
CA THR A 162 -20.58 15.97 -1.27
C THR A 162 -21.64 16.42 -0.26
N LYS A 163 -21.47 16.10 1.02
CA LYS A 163 -22.27 16.54 2.17
C LYS A 163 -21.36 17.31 3.13
N PRO A 164 -20.94 18.53 2.74
CA PRO A 164 -19.76 19.16 3.29
C PRO A 164 -19.82 19.34 4.80
N VAL A 165 -18.83 18.75 5.48
CA VAL A 165 -18.54 19.07 6.89
C VAL A 165 -17.70 20.36 6.87
N GLU A 166 -18.35 21.51 7.03
CA GLU A 166 -17.74 22.85 6.82
C GLU A 166 -16.36 22.99 7.49
N GLY A 167 -16.22 22.56 8.75
CA GLY A 167 -14.95 22.64 9.47
C GLY A 167 -13.80 21.83 8.84
N ARG A 168 -14.08 20.72 8.14
CA ARG A 168 -13.06 19.97 7.40
C ARG A 168 -12.73 20.66 6.07
N ILE A 169 -13.75 21.10 5.33
CA ILE A 169 -13.59 21.77 4.04
C ILE A 169 -12.80 23.08 4.19
N ASP A 170 -13.15 23.90 5.18
CA ASP A 170 -12.48 25.18 5.45
C ASP A 170 -11.01 25.01 5.81
N ARG A 171 -10.70 23.99 6.61
CA ARG A 171 -9.30 23.67 6.99
C ARG A 171 -8.50 23.23 5.77
N ALA A 172 -9.08 22.36 4.94
CA ALA A 172 -8.42 21.91 3.72
C ALA A 172 -8.21 23.05 2.72
N ALA A 173 -9.21 23.91 2.53
CA ALA A 173 -9.12 25.08 1.66
C ALA A 173 -8.03 26.05 2.14
N LYS A 174 -7.98 26.36 3.44
CA LYS A 174 -6.95 27.22 4.02
C LYS A 174 -5.54 26.65 3.87
N ALA A 175 -5.38 25.35 4.05
CA ALA A 175 -4.07 24.69 3.94
C ALA A 175 -3.55 24.63 2.51
N THR A 176 -4.43 24.62 1.51
CA THR A 176 -4.07 24.39 0.09
C THR A 176 -4.26 25.62 -0.80
N GLY A 177 -4.94 26.66 -0.33
CA GLY A 177 -5.31 27.81 -1.14
C GLY A 177 -6.40 27.49 -2.17
N ALA A 178 -7.19 26.44 -1.96
CA ALA A 178 -8.33 26.11 -2.82
C ALA A 178 -9.40 27.20 -2.71
N ASP A 179 -9.81 27.74 -3.87
CA ASP A 179 -10.88 28.72 -3.99
C ASP A 179 -12.25 28.05 -4.15
N SER A 180 -13.31 28.86 -4.16
CA SER A 180 -14.70 28.36 -4.30
C SER A 180 -14.93 27.57 -5.58
N ASP A 181 -14.26 27.95 -6.66
CA ASP A 181 -14.48 27.37 -7.98
C ASP A 181 -13.87 25.97 -8.05
N LEU A 182 -12.66 25.80 -7.49
CA LEU A 182 -12.02 24.49 -7.35
C LEU A 182 -12.82 23.58 -6.43
N ILE A 183 -13.28 24.09 -5.28
CA ILE A 183 -14.07 23.30 -4.31
C ILE A 183 -15.38 22.83 -4.95
N GLU A 184 -16.07 23.71 -5.66
CA GLU A 184 -17.32 23.38 -6.36
C GLU A 184 -17.08 22.34 -7.45
N PHE A 185 -16.03 22.52 -8.25
CA PHE A 185 -15.63 21.58 -9.29
C PHE A 185 -15.36 20.18 -8.74
N VAL A 186 -14.60 20.09 -7.65
CA VAL A 186 -14.31 18.83 -6.97
C VAL A 186 -15.60 18.22 -6.44
N ARG A 187 -16.47 19.02 -5.81
CA ARG A 187 -17.76 18.55 -5.28
C ARG A 187 -18.65 17.92 -6.35
N ILE A 188 -18.78 18.57 -7.51
CA ILE A 188 -19.60 18.07 -8.62
C ILE A 188 -19.04 16.74 -9.12
N ASN A 189 -17.73 16.67 -9.40
CA ASN A 189 -17.10 15.45 -9.90
C ASN A 189 -17.16 14.29 -8.91
N VAL A 190 -16.94 14.56 -7.61
CA VAL A 190 -17.07 13.53 -6.58
C VAL A 190 -18.52 13.05 -6.44
N SER A 191 -19.51 13.94 -6.62
CA SER A 191 -20.92 13.55 -6.64
C SER A 191 -21.24 12.61 -7.80
N LYS A 192 -20.68 12.86 -8.99
CA LYS A 192 -20.80 11.95 -10.13
C LYS A 192 -20.20 10.58 -9.84
N ILE A 193 -18.98 10.54 -9.29
CA ILE A 193 -18.32 9.28 -8.92
C ILE A 193 -19.16 8.50 -7.91
N GLN A 194 -19.74 9.19 -6.91
CA GLN A 194 -20.60 8.57 -5.91
C GLN A 194 -21.84 7.93 -6.55
N GLN A 195 -22.52 8.65 -7.45
CA GLN A 195 -23.67 8.11 -8.17
C GLN A 195 -23.28 6.95 -9.11
N LEU A 196 -22.17 7.05 -9.83
CA LEU A 196 -21.66 5.98 -10.69
C LEU A 196 -21.30 4.71 -9.90
N LEU A 197 -20.74 4.86 -8.70
CA LEU A 197 -20.49 3.75 -7.78
C LEU A 197 -21.78 3.07 -7.34
N ASP A 198 -22.82 3.84 -7.01
CA ASP A 198 -24.12 3.31 -6.59
C ASP A 198 -24.81 2.57 -7.75
N GLU A 199 -24.75 3.11 -8.97
CA GLU A 199 -25.36 2.53 -10.18
C GLU A 199 -24.66 1.24 -10.63
N ASN A 200 -23.34 1.12 -10.42
CA ASN A 200 -22.52 -0.01 -10.89
C ASN A 200 -22.02 -0.92 -9.76
N TRP A 201 -22.58 -0.80 -8.54
CA TRP A 201 -22.04 -1.43 -7.33
C TRP A 201 -21.84 -2.94 -7.44
N SER A 202 -22.73 -3.62 -8.19
CA SER A 202 -22.69 -5.08 -8.35
C SER A 202 -21.65 -5.55 -9.36
N ASP A 203 -21.22 -4.67 -10.27
CA ASP A 203 -20.40 -5.02 -11.43
C ASP A 203 -18.94 -4.57 -11.28
N ILE A 204 -18.65 -3.65 -10.36
CA ILE A 204 -17.28 -3.17 -10.14
C ILE A 204 -16.46 -4.10 -9.24
N PRO A 205 -15.16 -4.29 -9.53
CA PRO A 205 -14.26 -5.00 -8.64
C PRO A 205 -14.12 -4.30 -7.28
N ARG A 206 -14.35 -5.02 -6.17
CA ARG A 206 -14.23 -4.46 -4.80
C ARG A 206 -12.87 -3.81 -4.54
N GLN A 207 -11.81 -4.33 -5.16
CA GLN A 207 -10.45 -3.81 -5.00
C GLN A 207 -10.24 -2.41 -5.58
N SER A 208 -11.12 -1.97 -6.49
CA SER A 208 -11.11 -0.64 -7.10
C SER A 208 -11.75 0.42 -6.19
N VAL A 209 -12.55 0.00 -5.20
CA VAL A 209 -13.23 0.87 -4.23
C VAL A 209 -12.26 1.26 -3.10
N LYS A 210 -11.32 2.15 -3.44
CA LYS A 210 -10.28 2.68 -2.54
C LYS A 210 -10.10 4.18 -2.76
N ASN A 211 -9.49 4.88 -1.80
CA ASN A 211 -9.17 6.31 -1.90
C ASN A 211 -8.38 6.72 -3.16
N LYS A 212 -7.67 5.78 -3.82
CA LYS A 212 -6.98 6.05 -5.09
C LYS A 212 -7.96 6.37 -6.23
N LEU A 213 -9.23 5.95 -6.13
CA LEU A 213 -10.29 6.20 -7.13
C LEU A 213 -10.43 7.68 -7.47
N LEU A 214 -10.59 8.55 -6.46
CA LEU A 214 -10.74 9.99 -6.70
C LEU A 214 -9.50 10.57 -7.37
N ARG A 215 -8.31 10.22 -6.88
CA ARG A 215 -7.06 10.67 -7.50
C ARG A 215 -7.00 10.27 -8.97
N ASN A 216 -7.20 8.98 -9.27
CA ASN A 216 -7.10 8.46 -10.62
C ASN A 216 -8.15 9.09 -11.56
N TRP A 217 -9.37 9.35 -11.07
CA TRP A 217 -10.40 10.06 -11.82
C TRP A 217 -9.97 11.47 -12.25
N PHE A 218 -9.40 12.26 -11.35
CA PHE A 218 -8.93 13.61 -11.70
C PHE A 218 -7.66 13.57 -12.55
N ASP A 219 -6.81 12.55 -12.41
CA ASP A 219 -5.64 12.38 -13.27
C ASP A 219 -6.02 12.13 -14.75
N THR A 220 -7.17 11.51 -15.04
CA THR A 220 -7.62 11.36 -16.43
C THR A 220 -8.00 12.69 -17.08
N MET A 221 -8.21 13.76 -16.30
CA MET A 221 -8.57 15.10 -16.80
C MET A 221 -7.35 15.97 -17.12
N ARG A 222 -6.11 15.47 -16.96
CA ARG A 222 -4.90 16.27 -17.20
C ARG A 222 -4.81 16.83 -18.62
N ALA A 223 -5.25 16.07 -19.61
CA ALA A 223 -5.28 16.52 -21.00
C ALA A 223 -6.17 17.76 -21.21
N ASP A 224 -7.29 17.83 -20.49
CA ASP A 224 -8.30 18.89 -20.65
C ASP A 224 -8.04 20.10 -19.74
N LEU A 225 -7.57 19.85 -18.51
CA LEU A 225 -7.41 20.88 -17.46
C LEU A 225 -5.97 21.39 -17.32
N GLY A 226 -4.99 20.64 -17.81
CA GLY A 226 -3.56 20.86 -17.59
C GLY A 226 -3.07 20.38 -16.22
N ASP A 227 -1.76 20.09 -16.13
CA ASP A 227 -1.15 19.50 -14.94
C ASP A 227 -1.31 20.35 -13.68
N ASN A 228 -1.10 21.66 -13.79
CA ASN A 228 -1.16 22.56 -12.64
C ASN A 228 -2.55 22.55 -11.96
N THR A 229 -3.62 22.58 -12.76
CA THR A 229 -5.00 22.53 -12.25
C THR A 229 -5.26 21.20 -11.55
N VAL A 230 -4.87 20.09 -12.15
CA VAL A 230 -5.02 18.76 -11.55
C VAL A 230 -4.19 18.65 -10.27
N ASP A 231 -2.97 19.14 -10.24
CA ASP A 231 -2.11 19.11 -9.05
C ASP A 231 -2.72 19.90 -7.88
N ARG A 232 -3.35 21.06 -8.14
CA ARG A 232 -4.12 21.80 -7.13
C ARG A 232 -5.29 20.99 -6.59
N ILE A 233 -6.04 20.31 -7.47
CA ILE A 233 -7.14 19.40 -7.08
C ILE A 233 -6.60 18.26 -6.22
N GLN A 234 -5.51 17.61 -6.63
CA GLN A 234 -4.89 16.52 -5.87
C GLN A 234 -4.39 16.97 -4.50
N ALA A 235 -3.82 18.17 -4.39
CA ALA A 235 -3.40 18.75 -3.12
C ALA A 235 -4.61 18.95 -2.18
N TYR A 236 -5.70 19.52 -2.70
CA TYR A 236 -6.95 19.70 -1.95
C TYR A 236 -7.54 18.36 -1.48
N LEU A 237 -7.68 17.37 -2.38
CA LEU A 237 -8.17 16.04 -2.05
C LEU A 237 -7.29 15.33 -1.02
N LYS A 238 -5.96 15.47 -1.14
CA LYS A 238 -5.01 14.91 -0.18
C LYS A 238 -5.23 15.47 1.22
N GLU A 239 -5.46 16.78 1.34
CA GLU A 239 -5.70 17.41 2.63
C GLU A 239 -7.05 16.99 3.24
N VAL A 240 -8.12 16.99 2.45
CA VAL A 240 -9.44 16.50 2.93
C VAL A 240 -9.33 15.04 3.41
N LYS A 241 -8.62 14.18 2.67
CA LYS A 241 -8.36 12.80 3.07
C LYS A 241 -7.58 12.70 4.39
N GLN A 242 -6.62 13.58 4.66
CA GLN A 242 -5.90 13.59 5.93
C GLN A 242 -6.83 13.95 7.10
N LEU A 243 -7.72 14.93 6.91
CA LEU A 243 -8.71 15.31 7.92
C LEU A 243 -9.73 14.19 8.20
N VAL A 244 -10.14 13.46 7.18
CA VAL A 244 -10.98 12.25 7.32
C VAL A 244 -10.24 11.18 8.11
N LYS A 245 -8.97 10.93 7.78
CA LYS A 245 -8.13 9.96 8.51
C LYS A 245 -7.95 10.30 9.99
N GLN A 246 -7.88 11.59 10.35
CA GLN A 246 -7.78 12.02 11.75
C GLN A 246 -9.04 11.67 12.56
N GLY A 247 -10.22 11.62 11.91
CA GLY A 247 -11.49 11.23 12.53
C GLY A 247 -11.76 9.73 12.53
N PHE A 248 -10.86 8.92 11.97
CA PHE A 248 -11.07 7.49 11.81
C PHE A 248 -11.04 6.78 13.17
N ASN A 249 -12.16 6.17 13.55
CA ASN A 249 -12.29 5.54 14.86
C ASN A 249 -11.45 4.25 14.94
N LEU A 250 -10.35 4.34 15.68
CA LEU A 250 -9.42 3.23 15.84
C LEU A 250 -10.01 2.02 16.58
N SER A 251 -11.13 2.19 17.30
CA SER A 251 -11.76 1.09 18.06
C SER A 251 -12.36 -0.01 17.18
N PHE A 252 -12.52 0.22 15.88
CA PHE A 252 -12.99 -0.78 14.93
C PHE A 252 -11.89 -1.72 14.44
N PHE A 253 -10.62 -1.38 14.66
CA PHE A 253 -9.54 -2.33 14.40
C PHE A 253 -9.38 -3.27 15.60
N TYR A 254 -9.15 -4.56 15.32
CA TYR A 254 -8.68 -5.49 16.33
C TYR A 254 -7.35 -5.02 16.93
N ARG A 255 -7.14 -5.29 18.21
CA ARG A 255 -5.87 -4.99 18.85
C ARG A 255 -4.77 -5.85 18.25
N ALA A 256 -3.58 -5.28 18.13
CA ALA A 256 -2.41 -6.03 17.67
C ALA A 256 -2.19 -7.33 18.48
N SER A 257 -2.46 -7.32 19.79
CA SER A 257 -2.37 -8.51 20.64
C SER A 257 -3.40 -9.60 20.29
N GLU A 258 -4.63 -9.22 19.94
CA GLU A 258 -5.69 -10.18 19.56
C GLU A 258 -5.37 -10.83 18.21
N VAL A 259 -4.83 -10.04 17.29
CA VAL A 259 -4.34 -10.53 15.99
C VAL A 259 -3.18 -11.49 16.18
N ILE A 260 -2.20 -11.14 17.02
CA ILE A 260 -1.05 -12.01 17.32
C ILE A 260 -1.52 -13.32 17.95
N GLU A 261 -2.43 -13.27 18.93
CA GLU A 261 -2.99 -14.46 19.58
C GLU A 261 -3.65 -15.41 18.57
N GLU A 262 -4.51 -14.88 17.70
CA GLU A 262 -5.15 -15.67 16.62
C GLU A 262 -4.11 -16.31 15.71
N VAL A 263 -3.12 -15.54 15.25
CA VAL A 263 -2.07 -16.03 14.35
C VAL A 263 -1.25 -17.14 15.00
N ARG A 264 -0.88 -16.97 16.27
CA ARG A 264 -0.14 -17.99 17.03
C ARG A 264 -0.97 -19.26 17.22
N SER A 265 -2.28 -19.15 17.43
CA SER A 265 -3.17 -20.33 17.54
C SER A 265 -3.19 -21.18 16.26
N LEU A 266 -2.95 -20.55 15.11
CA LEU A 266 -2.86 -21.20 13.80
C LEU A 266 -1.45 -21.67 13.44
N GLY A 267 -0.45 -21.44 14.30
CA GLY A 267 0.95 -21.72 14.00
C GLY A 267 1.57 -20.78 12.96
N GLY A 268 1.00 -19.58 12.78
CA GLY A 268 1.53 -18.58 11.86
C GLY A 268 2.70 -17.78 12.43
N CYS A 269 3.42 -17.13 11.53
CA CYS A 269 4.49 -16.20 11.84
C CYS A 269 4.04 -14.75 11.67
N ILE A 270 4.63 -13.84 12.46
CA ILE A 270 4.33 -12.41 12.44
C ILE A 270 5.59 -11.61 12.14
N VAL A 271 5.51 -10.65 11.23
CA VAL A 271 6.56 -9.66 10.97
C VAL A 271 6.01 -8.25 11.14
N ILE A 272 6.81 -7.36 11.74
CA ILE A 272 6.51 -5.93 11.81
C ILE A 272 7.03 -5.25 10.53
N PRO A 273 6.17 -4.75 9.63
CA PRO A 273 6.61 -4.05 8.44
C PRO A 273 7.07 -2.62 8.74
N HIS A 274 7.94 -2.05 7.91
CA HIS A 274 8.32 -0.61 7.88
C HIS A 274 8.10 0.15 9.21
N PRO A 275 8.80 -0.23 10.30
CA PRO A 275 8.50 0.24 11.64
C PRO A 275 8.72 1.74 11.79
N GLU A 276 9.45 2.42 10.91
CA GLU A 276 9.56 3.89 10.88
C GLU A 276 8.21 4.60 10.85
N GLN A 277 7.20 3.99 10.22
CA GLN A 277 5.87 4.58 10.09
C GLN A 277 5.08 4.51 11.40
N PHE A 278 5.50 3.65 12.33
CA PHE A 278 4.85 3.44 13.62
C PHE A 278 5.85 3.04 14.71
N TRP A 279 6.99 3.75 14.74
CA TRP A 279 8.19 3.41 15.53
C TRP A 279 7.96 3.02 16.98
N PRO A 280 6.94 3.51 17.72
CA PRO A 280 6.74 3.05 19.08
C PRO A 280 6.43 1.55 19.16
N ILE A 281 5.95 0.90 18.07
CA ILE A 281 5.66 -0.53 18.02
C ILE A 281 6.83 -1.40 18.52
N LEU A 282 8.07 -0.97 18.25
CA LEU A 282 9.30 -1.68 18.62
C LEU A 282 9.52 -1.72 20.14
N LEU A 283 8.85 -0.85 20.91
CA LEU A 283 8.94 -0.79 22.37
C LEU A 283 7.94 -1.72 23.07
N ARG A 284 7.00 -2.34 22.35
CA ARG A 284 5.93 -3.16 22.97
C ARG A 284 6.35 -4.60 23.25
N ASN A 285 7.53 -5.02 22.79
CA ASN A 285 7.98 -6.41 22.89
C ASN A 285 6.89 -7.39 22.43
N TYR A 286 6.22 -7.07 21.32
CA TYR A 286 5.24 -8.00 20.75
C TYR A 286 5.93 -9.33 20.43
N ASP A 287 5.17 -10.42 20.61
CA ASP A 287 5.60 -11.75 20.18
C ASP A 287 5.53 -11.84 18.66
N VAL A 288 6.65 -11.53 18.02
CA VAL A 288 6.82 -11.51 16.56
C VAL A 288 8.09 -12.27 16.17
N ASP A 289 8.10 -12.81 14.95
CA ASP A 289 9.21 -13.60 14.42
C ASP A 289 10.28 -12.76 13.75
N GLY A 290 9.93 -11.55 13.31
CA GLY A 290 10.89 -10.63 12.74
C GLY A 290 10.39 -9.22 12.54
N ILE A 291 11.31 -8.38 12.09
CA ILE A 291 11.10 -6.95 11.87
C ILE A 291 11.69 -6.59 10.51
N GLU A 292 10.96 -5.84 9.72
CA GLU A 292 11.51 -5.18 8.55
C GLU A 292 12.39 -4.01 8.98
N VAL A 293 13.66 -4.03 8.59
CA VAL A 293 14.62 -2.99 8.98
C VAL A 293 14.98 -2.08 7.83
N TRP A 294 14.70 -2.49 6.58
CA TRP A 294 15.08 -1.70 5.42
C TRP A 294 14.19 -0.48 5.27
N ASN A 295 14.83 0.70 5.31
CA ASN A 295 14.22 1.96 4.93
C ASN A 295 14.89 2.48 3.65
N PRO A 296 14.21 2.49 2.50
CA PRO A 296 14.79 2.95 1.24
C PRO A 296 15.12 4.45 1.22
N GLN A 297 14.58 5.23 2.17
CA GLN A 297 14.84 6.66 2.30
C GLN A 297 15.98 6.98 3.28
N SER A 298 16.43 6.01 4.08
CA SER A 298 17.49 6.25 5.07
C SER A 298 18.30 4.98 5.36
N GLN A 299 19.53 4.99 4.85
CA GLN A 299 20.53 3.98 5.17
C GLN A 299 20.90 3.97 6.65
N GLU A 300 21.10 5.15 7.25
CA GLU A 300 21.38 5.29 8.69
C GLU A 300 20.28 4.65 9.54
N TYR A 301 19.01 4.85 9.16
CA TYR A 301 17.88 4.23 9.85
C TYR A 301 17.88 2.71 9.68
N THR A 302 18.25 2.20 8.51
CA THR A 302 18.39 0.76 8.26
C THR A 302 19.45 0.14 9.17
N GLU A 303 20.64 0.73 9.22
CA GLU A 303 21.75 0.30 10.10
C GLU A 303 21.38 0.39 11.59
N PHE A 304 20.67 1.45 11.97
CA PHE A 304 20.18 1.63 13.34
C PHE A 304 19.21 0.50 13.72
N LEU A 305 18.22 0.20 12.87
CA LEU A 305 17.25 -0.86 13.16
C LEU A 305 17.88 -2.25 13.21
N ILE A 306 18.84 -2.55 12.33
CA ILE A 306 19.63 -3.79 12.42
C ILE A 306 20.30 -3.89 13.78
N SER A 307 20.94 -2.81 14.23
CA SER A 307 21.61 -2.76 15.53
C SER A 307 20.62 -2.95 16.70
N VAL A 308 19.45 -2.32 16.64
CA VAL A 308 18.38 -2.48 17.64
C VAL A 308 17.90 -3.93 17.71
N VAL A 309 17.64 -4.59 16.58
CA VAL A 309 17.19 -5.99 16.56
C VAL A 309 18.26 -6.91 17.16
N ASN A 310 19.53 -6.72 16.79
CA ASN A 310 20.63 -7.52 17.33
C ASN A 310 20.82 -7.31 18.84
N GLU A 311 20.74 -6.08 19.32
CA GLU A 311 20.82 -5.76 20.75
C GLU A 311 19.64 -6.35 21.53
N GLN A 312 18.44 -6.34 20.95
CA GLN A 312 17.28 -7.00 21.55
C GLN A 312 17.47 -8.52 21.62
N ASN A 313 17.96 -9.17 20.55
CA ASN A 313 18.24 -10.60 20.56
C ASN A 313 19.30 -10.97 21.62
N ALA A 314 20.38 -10.20 21.74
CA ALA A 314 21.42 -10.43 22.74
C ALA A 314 20.93 -10.33 24.19
N ARG A 315 19.83 -9.61 24.44
CA ARG A 315 19.22 -9.45 25.77
C ARG A 315 18.05 -10.40 26.04
N ARG A 316 17.54 -11.09 25.01
CA ARG A 316 16.38 -11.97 25.15
C ARG A 316 16.83 -13.31 25.72
N ASP A 317 16.15 -13.77 26.78
CA ASP A 317 16.19 -15.17 27.24
C ASP A 317 15.34 -16.12 26.36
N SER A 318 14.85 -15.62 25.22
CA SER A 318 14.08 -16.40 24.26
C SER A 318 14.96 -17.45 23.59
N ARG A 319 14.38 -18.63 23.29
CA ARG A 319 15.07 -19.65 22.48
C ARG A 319 15.13 -19.32 20.98
N ARG A 320 14.39 -18.31 20.53
CA ARG A 320 14.33 -17.89 19.12
C ARG A 320 14.61 -16.39 19.00
N ASP A 321 15.57 -16.07 18.15
CA ASP A 321 15.93 -14.70 17.78
C ASP A 321 14.87 -14.10 16.85
N MET A 322 14.67 -12.79 16.94
CA MET A 322 13.92 -12.04 15.93
C MET A 322 14.75 -11.95 14.66
N LEU A 323 14.11 -12.26 13.54
CA LEU A 323 14.73 -12.18 12.22
C LEU A 323 14.68 -10.77 11.65
N VAL A 324 15.70 -10.43 10.89
CA VAL A 324 15.80 -9.19 10.15
C VAL A 324 15.29 -9.41 8.74
N PHE A 325 14.29 -8.64 8.31
CA PHE A 325 13.78 -8.64 6.95
C PHE A 325 14.08 -7.32 6.24
N MET A 326 14.24 -7.36 4.92
CA MET A 326 14.31 -6.17 4.08
C MET A 326 12.99 -6.09 3.32
N GLY A 327 11.97 -5.41 3.81
CA GLY A 327 10.68 -5.37 3.12
C GLY A 327 10.78 -4.67 1.77
N ASP A 328 10.40 -5.34 0.68
CA ASP A 328 10.41 -4.75 -0.64
C ASP A 328 9.24 -3.79 -0.87
N ASP A 329 8.11 -4.00 -0.18
CA ASP A 329 6.89 -3.17 -0.25
C ASP A 329 6.57 -2.78 -1.71
N CYS A 330 6.72 -3.78 -2.59
CA CYS A 330 6.56 -3.66 -4.02
C CYS A 330 5.05 -3.66 -4.34
N HIS A 331 4.57 -2.65 -5.05
CA HIS A 331 3.19 -2.56 -5.50
C HIS A 331 3.12 -2.82 -7.01
N MET A 332 2.58 -3.98 -7.40
CA MET A 332 2.58 -4.39 -8.81
C MET A 332 1.67 -3.53 -9.69
N GLY A 333 0.62 -2.90 -9.15
CA GLY A 333 -0.23 -1.98 -9.90
C GLY A 333 0.46 -0.68 -10.32
N GLU A 334 1.61 -0.32 -9.72
CA GLU A 334 2.41 0.80 -10.23
C GLU A 334 3.02 0.47 -11.60
N LYS A 335 3.39 -0.79 -11.82
CA LYS A 335 3.99 -1.29 -13.08
C LYS A 335 2.99 -1.42 -14.23
N THR A 336 1.71 -1.12 -14.01
CA THR A 336 0.69 -1.12 -15.08
C THR A 336 0.38 0.29 -15.58
N LYS A 337 0.99 1.33 -15.00
CA LYS A 337 0.80 2.71 -15.48
C LYS A 337 1.72 3.03 -16.65
N PRO A 338 1.36 4.01 -17.50
CA PRO A 338 2.30 4.62 -18.43
C PRO A 338 3.56 5.10 -17.70
N ALA A 339 4.73 4.96 -18.33
CA ALA A 339 6.03 5.23 -17.68
C ALA A 339 6.16 6.67 -17.16
N ASP A 340 5.57 7.64 -17.87
CA ASP A 340 5.52 9.06 -17.51
C ASP A 340 4.56 9.37 -16.34
N GLN A 341 3.71 8.41 -15.95
CA GLN A 341 2.75 8.54 -14.85
C GLN A 341 3.14 7.69 -13.63
N GLN A 342 4.27 6.99 -13.70
CA GLN A 342 4.77 6.18 -12.59
C GLN A 342 5.45 7.04 -11.53
N ASP A 343 5.23 6.67 -10.27
CA ASP A 343 6.09 7.07 -9.16
C ASP A 343 7.41 6.27 -9.28
N GLU A 344 8.48 6.95 -9.69
CA GLU A 344 9.78 6.34 -9.99
C GLU A 344 10.30 5.46 -8.82
N ALA A 345 10.18 5.95 -7.59
CA ALA A 345 10.64 5.23 -6.40
C ALA A 345 9.82 3.95 -6.14
N LYS A 346 8.51 3.96 -6.42
CA LYS A 346 7.66 2.78 -6.30
C LYS A 346 7.82 1.81 -7.46
N ALA A 347 7.98 2.34 -8.67
CA ALA A 347 8.20 1.54 -9.88
C ALA A 347 9.49 0.73 -9.79
N ALA A 348 10.56 1.32 -9.22
CA ALA A 348 11.86 0.69 -9.06
C ALA A 348 11.92 -0.44 -8.01
N ARG A 349 10.92 -0.55 -7.11
CA ARG A 349 10.86 -1.66 -6.14
C ARG A 349 10.50 -2.94 -6.86
N GLU A 350 11.22 -4.03 -6.62
CA GLU A 350 11.00 -5.32 -7.25
C GLU A 350 10.92 -6.43 -6.23
N ILE A 351 10.11 -7.45 -6.52
CA ILE A 351 9.89 -8.58 -5.63
C ILE A 351 11.22 -9.31 -5.43
N GLY A 352 11.73 -9.28 -4.20
CA GLY A 352 12.95 -9.99 -3.80
C GLY A 352 14.29 -9.33 -4.16
N LEU A 353 14.33 -8.19 -4.86
CA LEU A 353 15.61 -7.54 -5.21
C LEU A 353 16.33 -6.96 -3.98
N GLN A 354 15.63 -6.13 -3.21
CA GLN A 354 16.09 -5.55 -1.93
C GLN A 354 17.58 -5.15 -1.92
N PRO A 355 17.97 -4.04 -2.59
CA PRO A 355 19.38 -3.65 -2.74
C PRO A 355 20.18 -3.51 -1.44
N ALA A 356 19.51 -3.31 -0.30
CA ALA A 356 20.13 -3.22 1.02
C ALA A 356 20.99 -4.44 1.40
N TRP A 357 20.68 -5.64 0.89
CA TRP A 357 21.52 -6.82 1.15
C TRP A 357 22.93 -6.72 0.56
N ASP A 358 23.08 -5.94 -0.50
CA ASP A 358 24.30 -5.84 -1.29
C ASP A 358 25.09 -4.54 -0.97
N ASP A 359 24.50 -3.64 -0.19
CA ASP A 359 25.19 -2.47 0.36
C ASP A 359 26.33 -2.89 1.30
N LEU A 360 27.51 -2.29 1.14
CA LEU A 360 28.72 -2.70 1.89
C LEU A 360 28.60 -2.53 3.40
N SER A 361 27.97 -1.44 3.85
CA SER A 361 27.85 -1.12 5.27
C SER A 361 26.85 -2.03 5.96
N VAL A 362 25.68 -2.21 5.35
CA VAL A 362 24.61 -3.11 5.80
C VAL A 362 25.11 -4.54 5.78
N ARG A 363 25.71 -4.99 4.67
CA ARG A 363 26.23 -6.34 4.52
C ARG A 363 27.29 -6.68 5.57
N LYS A 364 28.15 -5.74 5.95
CA LYS A 364 29.13 -5.96 7.02
C LYS A 364 28.44 -6.27 8.36
N GLN A 365 27.40 -5.50 8.71
CA GLN A 365 26.64 -5.75 9.95
C GLN A 365 25.91 -7.10 9.91
N LEU A 366 25.32 -7.44 8.77
CA LEU A 366 24.63 -8.72 8.58
C LEU A 366 25.60 -9.91 8.71
N ILE A 367 26.78 -9.84 8.09
CA ILE A 367 27.81 -10.89 8.17
C ILE A 367 28.26 -11.14 9.62
N VAL A 368 28.50 -10.07 10.39
CA VAL A 368 28.94 -10.19 11.80
C VAL A 368 27.90 -10.92 12.65
N ASN A 369 26.61 -10.82 12.30
CA ASN A 369 25.51 -11.47 13.01
C ASN A 369 25.04 -12.77 12.32
N ASN A 370 25.80 -13.29 11.33
CA ASN A 370 25.46 -14.49 10.56
C ASN A 370 24.09 -14.42 9.87
N ILE A 371 23.70 -13.22 9.42
CA ILE A 371 22.43 -12.96 8.73
C ILE A 371 22.67 -12.92 7.22
N SER A 372 21.89 -13.70 6.47
CA SER A 372 21.87 -13.74 5.02
C SER A 372 20.46 -14.09 4.51
N ARG A 373 20.17 -13.85 3.23
CA ARG A 373 18.90 -14.29 2.61
C ARG A 373 18.67 -15.79 2.84
N ARG A 374 19.68 -16.65 2.57
CA ARG A 374 19.57 -18.11 2.72
C ARG A 374 19.29 -18.54 4.17
N THR A 375 19.98 -17.95 5.14
CA THR A 375 19.76 -18.29 6.55
C THR A 375 18.36 -17.89 7.01
N ILE A 376 17.86 -16.73 6.56
CA ILE A 376 16.49 -16.29 6.87
C ILE A 376 15.45 -17.16 6.18
N ILE A 377 15.63 -17.46 4.88
CA ILE A 377 14.73 -18.35 4.13
C ILE A 377 14.57 -19.68 4.87
N LYS A 378 15.69 -20.30 5.27
CA LYS A 378 15.69 -21.56 5.99
C LYS A 378 14.97 -21.44 7.34
N GLU A 379 15.45 -20.54 8.20
CA GLU A 379 14.93 -20.37 9.56
C GLU A 379 13.45 -19.98 9.57
N TYR A 380 13.01 -19.11 8.66
CA TYR A 380 11.61 -18.71 8.59
C TYR A 380 10.70 -19.79 8.02
N THR A 381 11.19 -20.56 7.04
CA THR A 381 10.49 -21.76 6.55
C THR A 381 10.30 -22.78 7.67
N ASP A 382 11.34 -23.04 8.46
CA ASP A 382 11.27 -23.94 9.62
C ASP A 382 10.23 -23.45 10.65
N ARG A 383 10.13 -22.13 10.88
CA ARG A 383 9.10 -21.55 11.76
C ARG A 383 7.69 -21.67 11.20
N LEU A 384 7.50 -21.50 9.89
CA LEU A 384 6.21 -21.64 9.23
C LEU A 384 5.70 -23.09 9.21
N ALA A 385 6.60 -24.07 9.28
CA ALA A 385 6.24 -25.48 9.40
C ALA A 385 5.69 -25.83 10.81
N GLY A 386 6.11 -25.11 11.84
CA GLY A 386 5.69 -25.24 13.25
C GLY A 386 6.78 -25.79 14.16
#